data_AF-A0A4R6L4B9-F1
#
_entry.id   AF-A0A4R6L4B9-F1
#
_cell.length_a   1.000
_cell.length_b   1.000
_cell.length_c   1.000
_cell.angle_alpha   90.00
_cell.angle_beta   90.00
_cell.angle_gamma   90.00
#
_symmetry.space_group_name_H-M   'P 1'
#
loop_
_entity.id
_entity.type
_entity.pdbx_description
1 polymer ?
#
loop_
_entity_poly.entity_id
_entity_poly.type
_entity_poly.pdbx_seq_one_letter_code
_entity_poly.pdbx_strand_id
1 'polypeptide(L)' 'MTVQTQTAAATEPSLVDLLDRLLGKGVVVTGDVIVSLAGVDLVRIQLSAVIGSVRKEMENL' A
#
# COMPACT_ATOMS: atom_id res chain seq x y z
N MET A 1 -17.15 28.94 28.56
CA MET A 1 -16.99 27.68 27.82
C MET A 1 -16.45 28.03 26.44
N THR A 2 -15.13 28.17 26.30
CA THR A 2 -14.48 28.63 25.06
C THR A 2 -14.18 27.43 24.17
N VAL A 3 -14.84 27.38 23.03
CA VAL A 3 -14.62 26.39 21.97
C VAL A 3 -13.25 26.68 21.35
N GLN A 4 -12.30 25.77 21.49
CA GLN A 4 -11.06 25.82 20.71
C GLN A 4 -11.36 25.29 19.31
N THR A 5 -11.50 26.21 18.35
CA THR A 5 -11.47 25.91 16.93
C THR A 5 -10.06 25.45 16.55
N GLN A 6 -9.83 24.15 16.58
CA GLN A 6 -8.60 23.53 16.07
C GLN A 6 -8.62 23.60 14.54
N THR A 7 -7.99 24.64 13.99
CA THR A 7 -7.67 24.71 12.56
C THR A 7 -6.69 23.59 12.25
N ALA A 8 -7.20 22.50 11.67
CA ALA A 8 -6.40 21.42 11.12
C ALA A 8 -5.65 21.93 9.89
N ALA A 9 -4.44 22.45 10.10
CA ALA A 9 -3.50 22.67 9.01
C ALA A 9 -3.04 21.29 8.51
N ALA A 10 -3.44 20.94 7.29
CA ALA A 10 -2.98 19.72 6.63
C ALA A 10 -1.48 19.88 6.31
N THR A 11 -0.63 19.46 7.24
CA THR A 11 0.83 19.38 7.01
C THR A 11 1.08 18.31 5.94
N GLU A 12 1.67 18.71 4.81
CA GLU A 12 2.10 17.76 3.78
C GLU A 12 3.09 16.75 4.40
N PRO A 13 2.90 15.45 4.18
CA PRO A 13 3.77 14.44 4.77
C PRO A 13 5.19 14.61 4.22
N SER A 14 6.18 14.58 5.12
CA SER A 14 7.57 14.52 4.68
C SER A 14 7.83 13.21 3.93
N LEU A 15 8.78 13.22 3.00
CA LEU A 15 9.18 11.98 2.32
C LEU A 15 9.58 10.89 3.32
N VAL A 16 10.21 11.27 4.43
CA VAL A 16 10.66 10.35 5.47
C VAL A 16 9.47 9.71 6.19
N ASP A 17 8.42 10.47 6.53
CA ASP A 17 7.21 9.92 7.16
C ASP A 17 6.43 9.01 6.21
N LEU A 18 6.43 9.35 4.91
CA LEU A 18 5.86 8.49 3.89
C LEU A 18 6.64 7.18 3.81
N LEU A 19 7.98 7.25 3.71
CA LEU A 19 8.82 6.05 3.68
C LEU A 19 8.68 5.21 4.96
N ASP A 20 8.68 5.81 6.15
CA ASP A 20 8.54 5.08 7.41
C ASP A 20 7.19 4.37 7.52
N ARG A 21 6.11 5.03 7.08
CA ARG A 21 4.79 4.38 7.00
C ARG A 21 4.76 3.25 5.98
N LEU A 22 5.37 3.40 4.81
CA LEU A 22 5.45 2.34 3.79
C LEU A 22 6.32 1.17 4.27
N LEU A 23 7.42 1.45 4.96
CA LEU A 23 8.33 0.47 5.55
C LEU A 23 7.71 -0.28 6.73
N GLY A 24 6.94 0.43 7.57
CA GLY A 24 6.35 -0.11 8.79
C GLY A 24 4.98 -0.79 8.59
N LYS A 25 4.13 -0.28 7.68
CA LYS A 25 2.78 -0.83 7.44
C LYS A 25 2.69 -1.71 6.19
N GLY A 26 3.69 -1.64 5.31
CA GLY A 26 3.62 -2.26 4.00
C GLY A 26 2.63 -1.56 3.06
N VAL A 27 2.65 -1.97 1.80
CA VAL A 27 1.81 -1.45 0.72
C VAL A 27 0.99 -2.59 0.15
N VAL A 28 -0.33 -2.40 0.04
CA VAL A 28 -1.19 -3.31 -0.71
C VAL A 28 -1.21 -2.87 -2.17
N VAL A 29 -0.83 -3.76 -3.07
CA VAL A 29 -0.91 -3.57 -4.52
C VAL A 29 -2.05 -4.43 -5.05
N THR A 30 -2.96 -3.82 -5.80
CA THR A 30 -4.06 -4.51 -6.45
C THR A 30 -3.89 -4.40 -7.96
N GLY A 31 -4.27 -5.45 -8.68
CA GLY A 31 -4.26 -5.47 -10.13
C GLY A 31 -5.12 -6.59 -10.67
N ASP A 32 -5.22 -6.68 -11.98
CA ASP A 32 -5.87 -7.79 -12.64
C ASP A 32 -5.13 -8.20 -13.90
N VAL A 33 -5.21 -9.49 -14.23
CA VAL A 33 -4.62 -10.08 -15.43
C VAL A 33 -5.71 -10.76 -16.21
N ILE A 34 -5.76 -10.50 -17.51
CA ILE A 34 -6.67 -11.14 -18.45
C ILE A 34 -5.85 -12.07 -19.34
N VAL A 35 -6.30 -13.32 -19.45
CA VAL A 35 -5.78 -14.27 -20.43
C VAL A 35 -6.76 -14.32 -21.59
N SER A 36 -6.31 -13.88 -22.77
CA SER A 36 -7.13 -13.82 -23.97
C SER A 36 -6.58 -14.74 -25.06
N LEU A 37 -7.47 -15.32 -25.87
CA LEU A 37 -7.11 -16.16 -27.01
C LEU A 37 -7.98 -15.78 -28.21
N ALA A 38 -7.35 -15.58 -29.37
CA ALA A 38 -8.04 -15.21 -30.62
C ALA A 38 -8.99 -14.00 -30.49
N GLY A 39 -8.63 -13.02 -29.64
CA GLY A 39 -9.43 -11.83 -29.40
C GLY A 39 -10.61 -12.03 -28.43
N VAL A 40 -10.69 -13.19 -27.76
CA VAL A 40 -11.69 -13.47 -26.72
C VAL A 40 -11.01 -13.55 -25.36
N ASP A 41 -11.56 -12.83 -24.38
CA ASP A 41 -11.12 -12.90 -22.99
C ASP A 41 -11.64 -14.18 -22.34
N LEU A 42 -10.72 -15.06 -21.93
CA LEU A 42 -11.07 -16.36 -21.36
C LEU A 42 -11.17 -16.31 -19.85
N VAL A 43 -10.16 -15.71 -19.21
CA VAL A 43 -10.02 -15.72 -17.75
C VAL A 43 -9.56 -14.35 -17.29
N ARG A 44 -10.21 -13.83 -16.25
CA ARG A 44 -9.76 -12.66 -15.51
C ARG A 44 -9.36 -13.09 -14.09
N ILE A 45 -8.17 -12.72 -13.69
CA ILE A 45 -7.60 -13.02 -12.37
C ILE A 45 -7.42 -11.69 -11.65
N GLN A 46 -8.05 -11.53 -10.48
CA GLN A 46 -7.78 -10.41 -9.59
C GLN A 46 -6.58 -10.74 -8.70
N LEU A 47 -5.62 -9.82 -8.67
CA LEU A 47 -4.39 -9.94 -7.92
C LEU A 47 -4.39 -8.91 -6.80
N SER A 48 -4.10 -9.38 -5.59
CA SER A 48 -3.87 -8.54 -4.41
C SER A 48 -2.59 -9.02 -3.73
N ALA A 49 -1.61 -8.14 -3.62
CA ALA A 49 -0.32 -8.43 -2.99
C ALA A 49 -0.04 -7.44 -1.86
N VAL A 50 0.56 -7.91 -0.78
CA VAL A 50 1.05 -7.04 0.31
C VAL A 50 2.58 -7.03 0.25
N ILE A 51 3.14 -5.85 0.00
CA ILE A 51 4.58 -5.60 -0.03
C ILE A 51 4.98 -5.00 1.33
N GLY A 52 5.67 -5.77 2.16
CA GLY A 52 6.19 -5.32 3.45
C GLY A 52 7.71 -5.38 3.49
N SER A 53 8.32 -4.59 4.38
CA SER A 53 9.75 -4.72 4.65
C SER A 53 10.00 -5.95 5.52
N VAL A 54 10.82 -6.89 5.05
CA VAL A 54 11.30 -8.01 5.88
C VAL A 54 12.58 -7.57 6.61
N ARG A 55 12.60 -7.68 7.94
CA ARG A 55 13.82 -7.45 8.73
C ARG A 55 14.66 -8.73 8.74
N LYS A 56 15.98 -8.58 8.60
CA LYS A 56 16.95 -9.68 8.43
C LYS A 56 17.03 -10.67 9.62
N GLU A 57 16.33 -10.43 10.71
CA GLU A 57 16.34 -11.28 11.91
C GLU A 57 15.56 -12.59 11.76
N MET A 58 14.81 -12.76 10.67
CA MET A 58 14.07 -14.00 10.35
C MET A 58 14.91 -15.07 9.64
N GLU A 59 16.25 -14.92 9.57
CA GLU A 59 17.16 -15.87 8.90
C GLU A 59 17.48 -17.12 9.74
N ASN A 60 16.98 -17.23 10.99
CA ASN A 60 17.17 -18.41 11.83
C ASN A 60 15.83 -19.08 12.19
N LEU A 61 15.35 -19.96 11.30
CA LEU A 61 14.41 -21.05 11.61
C LEU A 61 14.90 -22.33 10.96
#